data_AF-A0A832SSH9-F1
#
_entry.id   AF-A0A832SSH9-F1
#
_cell.length_a   1.000
_cell.length_b   1.000
_cell.length_c   1.000
_cell.angle_alpha   90.00
_cell.angle_beta   90.00
_cell.angle_gamma   90.00
#
_symmetry.space_group_name_H-M   'P 1'
#
loop_
_entity.id
_entity.type
_entity.pdbx_description
1 polymer ?
#
loop_
_entity_poly.entity_id
_entity_poly.type
_entity_poly.pdbx_seq_one_letter_code
_entity_poly.pdbx_strand_id
1 'polypeptide(L)' 'KSRGVFIRAPSIEGIGKDVQTVSKFNEKIVAVKQGNILGVAFHPELTNDVSWHKYFVSMLKPQKS' A
#
# COMPACT_ATOMS: atom_id res chain seq x y z
N LYS A 1 -11.87 -4.48 4.98
CA LYS A 1 -12.09 -3.21 4.23
C LYS A 1 -11.34 -2.13 5.00
N SER A 2 -10.22 -1.63 4.49
CA SER A 2 -9.42 -0.60 5.17
C SER A 2 -9.82 0.80 4.72
N ARG A 3 -9.53 1.82 5.53
CA ARG A 3 -9.73 3.24 5.16
C ARG A 3 -8.42 3.89 4.71
N GLY A 4 -8.48 4.76 3.71
CA GLY A 4 -7.36 5.57 3.22
C GLY A 4 -7.78 7.02 3.02
N VAL A 5 -6.93 7.96 3.48
CA VAL A 5 -7.17 9.40 3.37
C VAL A 5 -6.28 9.98 2.26
N PHE A 6 -6.86 10.60 1.24
CA PHE A 6 -6.13 11.15 0.09
C PHE A 6 -6.08 12.68 0.19
N ILE A 7 -4.89 13.26 0.22
CA ILE A 7 -4.68 14.71 0.25
C ILE A 7 -3.68 15.06 -0.85
N ARG A 8 -4.15 15.63 -1.97
CA ARG A 8 -3.33 15.90 -3.17
C ARG A 8 -2.48 14.68 -3.57
N ALA A 9 -3.12 13.51 -3.55
CA ALA A 9 -2.46 12.23 -3.76
C ALA A 9 -1.91 12.10 -5.20
N PRO A 10 -0.71 11.52 -5.38
CA PRO A 10 -0.21 11.18 -6.71
C PRO A 10 -1.04 10.07 -7.35
N SER A 11 -1.00 9.99 -8.68
CA SER A 11 -1.59 8.88 -9.44
C SER A 11 -0.47 7.97 -9.96
N ILE A 12 -0.68 6.65 -9.88
CA ILE A 12 0.24 5.67 -10.47
C ILE A 12 -0.22 5.42 -11.91
N GLU A 13 0.61 5.80 -12.88
CA GLU A 13 0.33 5.61 -14.32
C GLU A 13 0.73 4.22 -14.83
N GLY A 14 1.69 3.56 -14.18
CA GLY A 14 2.16 2.23 -14.56
C GLY A 14 2.96 1.57 -13.45
N ILE A 15 3.21 0.26 -13.61
CA ILE A 15 3.99 -0.55 -12.67
C ILE A 15 5.06 -1.35 -13.42
N GLY A 16 6.23 -1.52 -12.82
CA GLY A 16 7.30 -2.38 -13.34
C GLY A 16 7.00 -3.87 -13.15
N LYS A 17 7.80 -4.74 -13.77
CA LYS A 17 7.60 -6.21 -13.74
C LYS A 17 7.66 -6.81 -12.32
N ASP A 18 8.51 -6.25 -11.45
CA ASP A 18 8.71 -6.74 -10.08
C ASP A 18 7.78 -6.06 -9.06
N VAL A 19 6.88 -5.19 -9.51
CA VAL A 19 5.95 -4.44 -8.67
C VAL A 19 4.60 -5.14 -8.63
N GLN A 20 4.11 -5.42 -7.43
CA GLN A 20 2.81 -6.02 -7.18
C GLN A 20 1.80 -4.95 -6.77
N THR A 21 0.60 -4.99 -7.36
CA THR A 21 -0.51 -4.15 -6.92
C THR A 21 -1.12 -4.72 -5.65
N VAL A 22 -1.11 -3.96 -4.57
CA VAL A 22 -1.65 -4.36 -3.26
C VAL A 22 -3.11 -3.90 -3.10
N SER A 23 -3.43 -2.71 -3.60
CA SER A 23 -4.80 -2.18 -3.53
C SER A 23 -5.12 -1.23 -4.67
N LYS A 24 -6.39 -1.26 -5.09
CA LYS A 24 -6.98 -0.36 -6.06
C LYS A 24 -8.18 0.37 -5.46
N PHE A 25 -8.36 1.62 -5.82
CA PHE A 25 -9.52 2.44 -5.47
C PHE A 25 -10.02 3.15 -6.72
N ASN A 26 -11.30 2.96 -7.06
CA ASN A 26 -11.90 3.43 -8.33
C ASN A 26 -11.00 3.13 -9.54
N GLU A 27 -10.59 1.86 -9.68
CA GLU A 27 -9.73 1.35 -10.77
C GLU A 27 -8.29 1.88 -10.79
N LYS A 28 -7.97 2.91 -9.99
CA LYS A 28 -6.62 3.44 -9.82
C LYS A 28 -5.84 2.64 -8.79
N ILE A 29 -4.56 2.41 -9.07
CA ILE A 29 -3.65 1.77 -8.12
C ILE A 29 -3.32 2.78 -7.02
N VAL A 30 -3.55 2.39 -5.77
CA VAL A 30 -3.31 3.27 -4.60
C VAL A 30 -2.34 2.67 -3.58
N ALA A 31 -2.00 1.38 -3.72
CA ALA A 31 -0.94 0.75 -2.96
C ALA A 31 -0.20 -0.28 -3.82
N VAL A 32 1.13 -0.25 -3.75
CA VAL A 32 2.05 -1.14 -4.48
C VAL A 32 3.12 -1.68 -3.56
N LYS A 33 3.67 -2.85 -3.91
CA LYS A 33 4.76 -3.48 -3.19
C LYS A 33 5.83 -3.97 -4.15
N GLN A 34 7.10 -3.77 -3.80
CA GLN A 34 8.25 -4.35 -4.50
C GLN A 34 9.25 -4.84 -3.46
N GLY A 35 9.42 -6.16 -3.34
CA GLY A 35 10.26 -6.75 -2.29
C GLY A 35 9.78 -6.33 -0.89
N ASN A 36 10.65 -5.66 -0.13
CA ASN A 36 10.40 -5.11 1.20
C ASN A 36 9.87 -3.65 1.19
N ILE A 37 9.64 -3.06 0.02
CA ILE A 37 9.15 -1.69 -0.12
C ILE A 37 7.63 -1.72 -0.27
N LEU A 38 6.94 -0.88 0.50
CA LEU A 38 5.50 -0.61 0.39
C LEU A 38 5.30 0.87 0.01
N GLY A 39 4.65 1.11 -1.13
CA GLY A 39 4.24 2.45 -1.56
C GLY A 39 2.72 2.60 -1.45
N VAL A 40 2.27 3.73 -0.88
CA VAL A 40 0.84 4.08 -0.77
C VAL A 40 0.61 5.51 -1.25
N ALA A 41 -0.51 5.74 -1.93
CA ALA A 41 -0.93 7.06 -2.43
C ALA A 41 -1.85 7.81 -1.44
N PHE A 42 -2.09 7.24 -0.27
CA PHE A 42 -2.92 7.80 0.80
C PHE A 42 -2.13 7.84 2.11
N HIS A 43 -2.71 8.53 3.09
CA HIS A 43 -2.19 8.70 4.43
C HIS A 43 -2.82 7.69 5.41
N PRO A 44 -2.22 6.50 5.62
CA PRO A 44 -2.72 5.50 6.57
C PRO A 44 -2.65 5.97 8.03
N GLU A 45 -1.86 7.00 8.33
CA GLU A 45 -1.68 7.60 9.64
C GLU A 45 -2.82 8.54 10.06
N LEU A 46 -3.58 9.07 9.09
CA LEU A 46 -4.70 9.98 9.34
C LEU A 46 -6.01 9.24 9.62
N THR A 47 -5.94 7.96 9.99
CA THR A 47 -7.07 7.14 10.38
C THR A 47 -6.75 6.30 11.62
N ASN A 48 -7.77 5.94 12.40
CA ASN A 48 -7.63 5.03 13.52
C ASN A 48 -7.45 3.56 13.07
N ASP A 49 -7.53 3.29 11.77
CA ASP A 49 -7.31 1.96 11.19
C ASP A 49 -5.82 1.67 10.99
N VAL A 50 -5.27 0.83 11.87
CA VAL A 50 -3.86 0.43 11.85
C VAL A 50 -3.57 -0.76 10.91
N SER A 51 -4.52 -1.21 10.09
CA SER A 51 -4.32 -2.37 9.20
C SER A 51 -3.13 -2.20 8.26
N TRP A 52 -2.89 -1.01 7.71
CA TRP A 52 -1.76 -0.74 6.83
C TRP A 52 -0.41 -0.78 7.55
N HIS A 53 -0.34 -0.25 8.77
CA HIS A 53 0.84 -0.35 9.62
C HIS A 53 1.13 -1.79 10.01
N LYS A 54 0.10 -2.56 10.39
CA LYS A 54 0.24 -4.00 10.67
C LYS A 54 0.69 -4.78 9.44
N TYR A 55 0.15 -4.45 8.26
CA TYR A 55 0.57 -5.05 7.00
C TYR A 55 2.05 -4.78 6.73
N PHE A 56 2.49 -3.52 6.84
CA PHE A 56 3.90 -3.15 6.69
C PHE A 56 4.82 -3.92 7.67
N VAL A 57 4.47 -3.98 8.96
CA VAL A 57 5.24 -4.75 9.95
C VAL A 57 5.25 -6.24 9.63
N SER A 58 4.14 -6.79 9.13
CA SER A 58 4.08 -8.20 8.73
C SER A 58 5.00 -8.52 7.53
N MET A 59 5.30 -7.54 6.67
CA MET A 59 6.25 -7.70 5.57
C MET A 59 7.69 -7.86 6.05
N LEU A 60 8.02 -7.41 7.26
CA LEU A 60 9.34 -7.55 7.87
C LEU A 60 9.56 -8.94 8.48
N LYS A 61 8.48 -9.70 8.74
CA LYS A 61 8.60 -11.04 9.28
C LYS A 61 9.11 -11.96 8.18
N PRO A 62 10.17 -12.75 8.41
CA PRO A 62 10.60 -13.74 7.44
C PRO A 62 9.43 -14.68 7.17
N GLN A 63 9.12 -14.89 5.88
CA GLN A 63 8.26 -16.00 5.46
C GLN A 63 8.93 -17.27 6.01
N LYS A 64 8.33 -17.89 7.03
CA LYS A 64 8.75 -19.23 7.44
C LYS A 64 8.54 -20.14 6.24
N SER A 65 9.65 -20.60 5.65
CA SER A 65 9.66 -21.75 4.75
C SER A 65 9.20 -23.01 5.48
#